data_AF-A0A7V6NJF1-F1
#
_entry.id   AF-A0A7V6NJF1-F1
#
_cell.length_a   1.000
_cell.length_b   1.000
_cell.length_c   1.000
_cell.angle_alpha   90.00
_cell.angle_beta   90.00
_cell.angle_gamma   90.00
#
_symmetry.space_group_name_H-M   'P 1'
#
loop_
_entity.id
_entity.type
_entity.pdbx_description
1 polymer ?
#
loop_
_entity_poly.entity_id
_entity_poly.type
_entity_poly.pdbx_seq_one_letter_code
_entity_poly.pdbx_strand_id
1 'polypeptide(L)'
;MKTLNELIEGYTHHLQQGKIQIAYKGILEFLGKLRAEFIKKHPHYDVSSIYQGHMDMSYFSLSTKLLKDKGLKIAIVYLHEPGNFEVWLSARNRDIAKSYASLLNSNIFADVNVFHDLNNPDAIIECVLTPTPNFEDQSSLIDAIDQGVEKFIKAISDSL
;
A
#
# COMPACT_ATOMS: atom_id res chain seq x y z
N MET A 1 13.09 20.11 -22.39
CA MET A 1 11.99 19.78 -21.46
C MET A 1 10.69 19.90 -22.25
N LYS A 2 9.79 18.91 -22.18
CA LYS A 2 8.51 18.99 -22.88
C LYS A 2 7.60 20.04 -22.20
N THR A 3 6.81 20.76 -22.98
CA THR A 3 5.74 21.63 -22.50
C THR A 3 4.57 20.81 -21.97
N LEU A 4 3.71 21.43 -21.14
CA LEU A 4 2.51 20.75 -20.64
C LEU A 4 1.57 20.31 -21.78
N ASN A 5 1.48 21.07 -22.87
CA ASN A 5 0.67 20.70 -24.03
C ASN A 5 1.21 19.42 -24.69
N GLU A 6 2.53 19.30 -24.89
CA GLU A 6 3.14 18.09 -25.45
C GLU A 6 2.96 16.87 -24.53
N LEU A 7 2.95 17.08 -23.20
CA LEU A 7 2.67 16.02 -22.23
C LEU A 7 1.19 15.56 -22.31
N ILE A 8 0.25 16.51 -22.38
CA ILE A 8 -1.19 16.22 -22.49
C ILE A 8 -1.52 15.56 -23.83
N GLU A 9 -0.87 15.96 -24.92
CA GLU A 9 -1.02 15.32 -26.22
C GLU A 9 -0.57 13.86 -26.16
N GLY A 10 0.61 13.60 -25.58
CA GLY A 10 1.11 12.23 -25.36
C GLY A 10 0.16 11.40 -24.48
N TYR A 11 -0.31 11.96 -23.37
CA TYR A 11 -1.31 11.32 -22.52
C TYR A 11 -2.59 10.97 -23.29
N THR A 12 -3.13 11.92 -24.05
CA THR A 12 -4.35 11.74 -24.84
C THR A 12 -4.15 10.65 -25.89
N HIS A 13 -2.99 10.61 -26.55
CA HIS A 13 -2.65 9.56 -27.50
C HIS A 13 -2.63 8.17 -26.83
N HIS A 14 -2.03 8.03 -25.65
CA HIS A 14 -2.03 6.78 -24.89
C HIS A 14 -3.44 6.35 -24.46
N LEU A 15 -4.29 7.31 -24.03
CA LEU A 15 -5.69 7.03 -23.73
C LEU A 15 -6.48 6.56 -24.94
N GLN A 16 -6.23 7.10 -26.13
CA GLN A 16 -6.94 6.67 -27.34
C GLN A 16 -6.65 5.20 -27.70
N GLN A 17 -5.53 4.64 -27.24
CA GLN A 17 -5.26 3.20 -27.37
C GLN A 17 -6.11 2.32 -26.43
N GLY A 18 -6.74 2.89 -25.40
CA GLY A 18 -7.70 2.24 -24.50
C GLY A 18 -7.10 1.28 -23.46
N LYS A 19 -5.90 0.75 -23.69
CA LYS A 19 -5.28 -0.28 -22.85
C LYS A 19 -5.01 0.20 -21.43
N ILE A 20 -4.54 1.44 -21.27
CA ILE A 20 -4.21 1.98 -19.94
C ILE A 20 -5.47 2.17 -19.09
N GLN A 21 -6.60 2.55 -19.68
CA GLN A 21 -7.87 2.66 -18.96
C GLN A 21 -8.39 1.30 -18.49
N ILE A 22 -8.26 0.26 -19.34
CA ILE A 22 -8.66 -1.10 -18.98
C ILE A 22 -7.78 -1.62 -17.83
N ALA A 23 -6.46 -1.46 -17.93
CA ALA A 23 -5.52 -1.89 -16.90
C ALA A 23 -5.75 -1.16 -15.57
N TYR A 24 -5.84 0.17 -15.60
CA TYR A 24 -6.05 0.98 -14.40
C TYR A 24 -7.37 0.68 -13.71
N LYS A 25 -8.45 0.52 -14.49
CA LYS A 25 -9.74 0.07 -13.96
C LYS A 25 -9.62 -1.31 -13.30
N GLY A 26 -8.94 -2.27 -13.96
CA GLY A 26 -8.71 -3.61 -13.41
C GLY A 26 -7.95 -3.59 -12.07
N ILE A 27 -6.93 -2.74 -11.94
CA ILE A 27 -6.18 -2.54 -10.69
C ILE A 27 -7.10 -2.02 -9.58
N LEU A 28 -7.92 -1.00 -9.86
CA LEU A 28 -8.83 -0.43 -8.87
C LEU A 28 -9.96 -1.41 -8.48
N GLU A 29 -10.47 -2.19 -9.43
CA GLU A 29 -11.44 -3.25 -9.16
C GLU A 29 -10.83 -4.35 -8.28
N PHE A 30 -9.59 -4.76 -8.55
CA PHE A 30 -8.86 -5.71 -7.72
C PHE A 30 -8.67 -5.18 -6.29
N LEU A 31 -8.20 -3.92 -6.13
CA LEU A 31 -8.09 -3.27 -4.83
C LEU A 31 -9.43 -3.21 -4.09
N GLY A 32 -10.53 -3.01 -4.82
CA GLY A 32 -11.89 -3.08 -4.29
C GLY A 32 -12.23 -4.44 -3.69
N LYS A 33 -11.93 -5.52 -4.41
CA LYS A 33 -12.14 -6.89 -3.92
C LYS A 33 -11.26 -7.21 -2.71
N LEU A 34 -9.96 -6.89 -2.80
CA LEU A 34 -9.00 -7.07 -1.72
C LEU A 34 -9.48 -6.37 -0.44
N ARG A 35 -9.86 -5.10 -0.56
CA ARG A 35 -10.43 -4.32 0.56
C ARG A 35 -11.67 -4.97 1.16
N ALA A 36 -12.58 -5.48 0.32
CA ALA A 36 -13.78 -6.15 0.81
C ALA A 36 -13.47 -7.41 1.62
N GLU A 37 -12.48 -8.21 1.19
CA GLU A 37 -12.04 -9.38 1.95
C GLU A 37 -11.41 -8.99 3.30
N PHE A 38 -10.60 -7.92 3.37
CA PHE A 38 -10.08 -7.42 4.65
C PHE A 38 -11.19 -6.99 5.62
N ILE A 39 -12.22 -6.29 5.13
CA ILE A 39 -13.38 -5.89 5.96
C ILE A 39 -14.12 -7.12 6.48
N LYS A 40 -14.31 -8.13 5.63
CA LYS A 40 -15.01 -9.36 5.97
C LYS A 40 -14.23 -10.23 6.96
N LYS A 41 -12.92 -10.38 6.76
CA LYS A 41 -12.03 -11.20 7.61
C LYS A 41 -11.73 -10.53 8.95
N HIS A 42 -11.63 -9.20 8.97
CA HIS A 42 -11.28 -8.42 10.16
C HIS A 42 -12.31 -7.31 10.45
N PRO A 43 -13.54 -7.67 10.89
CA PRO A 43 -14.62 -6.70 11.09
C PRO A 43 -14.35 -5.66 12.21
N HIS A 44 -13.31 -5.87 13.02
CA HIS A 44 -12.90 -4.96 14.08
C HIS A 44 -11.84 -3.94 13.64
N TYR A 45 -11.30 -4.07 12.42
CA TYR A 45 -10.34 -3.11 11.90
C TYR A 45 -11.08 -1.91 11.31
N ASP A 46 -10.49 -0.73 11.48
CA ASP A 46 -10.92 0.46 10.76
C ASP A 46 -10.29 0.44 9.37
N VAL A 47 -11.10 0.35 8.30
CA VAL A 47 -10.61 0.21 6.92
C VAL A 47 -11.05 1.42 6.09
N SER A 48 -10.09 2.22 5.63
CA SER A 48 -10.34 3.44 4.86
C SER A 48 -10.94 3.15 3.48
N SER A 49 -11.47 4.17 2.81
CA SER A 49 -11.73 4.10 1.37
C SER A 49 -10.43 3.90 0.58
N ILE A 50 -10.56 3.53 -0.69
CA ILE A 50 -9.43 3.47 -1.63
C ILE A 50 -9.03 4.90 -2.00
N TYR A 51 -7.75 5.21 -1.81
CA TYR A 51 -7.07 6.31 -2.48
C TYR A 51 -6.64 5.84 -3.87
N GLN A 52 -7.21 6.45 -4.90
CA GLN A 52 -6.92 6.06 -6.29
C GLN A 52 -5.56 6.57 -6.76
N GLY A 53 -5.12 7.74 -6.28
CA GLY A 53 -3.85 8.35 -6.66
C GLY A 53 -3.81 8.90 -8.08
N HIS A 54 -2.60 9.22 -8.51
CA HIS A 54 -2.28 9.85 -9.79
C HIS A 54 -1.57 8.88 -10.75
N MET A 55 -1.90 7.58 -10.65
CA MET A 55 -1.14 6.47 -11.28
C MET A 55 0.32 6.39 -10.80
N ASP A 56 0.59 6.92 -9.61
CA ASP A 56 1.81 6.77 -8.84
C ASP A 56 1.67 5.58 -7.88
N MET A 57 0.63 5.64 -7.03
CA MET A 57 0.23 4.57 -6.11
C MET A 57 -1.29 4.56 -5.93
N SER A 58 -1.85 3.38 -5.68
CA SER A 58 -3.23 3.25 -5.19
C SER A 58 -3.23 2.38 -3.94
N TYR A 59 -3.99 2.79 -2.92
CA TYR A 59 -3.97 2.07 -1.65
C TYR A 59 -5.27 2.21 -0.88
N PHE A 60 -5.47 1.33 0.09
CA PHE A 60 -6.34 1.59 1.22
C PHE A 60 -5.56 1.30 2.50
N SER A 61 -6.04 1.84 3.61
CA SER A 61 -5.41 1.64 4.91
C SER A 61 -6.32 0.90 5.86
N LEU A 62 -5.71 0.20 6.81
CA LEU A 62 -6.37 -0.44 7.93
C LEU A 62 -5.65 -0.08 9.23
N SER A 63 -6.40 -0.03 10.32
CA SER A 63 -5.83 0.13 11.66
C SER A 63 -6.51 -0.82 12.64
N THR A 64 -5.68 -1.56 13.39
CA THR A 64 -6.13 -2.19 14.64
C THR A 64 -6.38 -1.10 15.69
N LYS A 65 -7.11 -1.43 16.76
CA LYS A 65 -7.32 -0.49 17.87
C LYS A 65 -5.98 0.03 18.44
N LEU A 66 -5.02 -0.86 18.65
CA LEU A 66 -3.68 -0.52 19.13
C LEU A 66 -2.98 0.52 18.25
N LEU A 67 -2.97 0.29 16.93
CA LEU A 67 -2.34 1.20 15.98
C LEU A 67 -3.07 2.54 15.95
N LYS A 68 -4.41 2.52 15.91
CA LYS A 68 -5.24 3.72 15.89
C LYS A 68 -5.00 4.60 17.13
N ASP A 69 -4.94 4.01 18.31
CA ASP A 69 -4.68 4.71 19.58
C ASP A 69 -3.27 5.35 19.60
N LYS A 70 -2.31 4.76 18.89
CA LYS A 70 -0.95 5.29 18.68
C LYS A 70 -0.84 6.28 17.51
N GLY A 71 -1.93 6.55 16.79
CA GLY A 71 -1.93 7.41 15.61
C GLY A 71 -1.24 6.79 14.39
N LEU A 72 -1.17 5.46 14.34
CA LEU A 72 -0.57 4.65 13.29
C LEU A 72 -1.65 3.93 12.45
N LYS A 73 -1.27 3.59 11.22
CA LYS A 73 -2.09 2.81 10.28
C LYS A 73 -1.20 1.95 9.40
N ILE A 74 -1.78 0.89 8.85
CA ILE A 74 -1.17 0.03 7.86
C ILE A 74 -1.75 0.40 6.51
N ALA A 75 -0.92 0.73 5.52
CA ALA A 75 -1.37 0.94 4.15
C ALA A 75 -1.01 -0.28 3.29
N ILE A 76 -1.96 -0.78 2.51
CA ILE A 76 -1.71 -1.82 1.49
C ILE A 76 -1.69 -1.10 0.15
N VAL A 77 -0.50 -1.03 -0.46
CA VAL A 77 -0.19 -0.12 -1.56
C VAL A 77 0.17 -0.91 -2.80
N TYR A 78 -0.49 -0.59 -3.91
CA TYR A 78 -0.01 -0.96 -5.24
C TYR A 78 0.79 0.21 -5.81
N LEU A 79 2.07 0.00 -6.07
CA LEU A 79 2.92 0.98 -6.75
C LEU A 79 2.82 0.74 -8.26
N HIS A 80 2.33 1.72 -9.01
CA HIS A 80 1.98 1.51 -10.44
C HIS A 80 3.21 1.37 -11.33
N GLU A 81 4.23 2.20 -11.12
CA GLU A 81 5.46 2.15 -11.92
C GLU A 81 6.29 0.88 -11.65
N PRO A 82 6.56 0.50 -10.38
CA PRO A 82 7.18 -0.80 -10.05
C PRO A 82 6.29 -2.01 -10.38
N GLY A 83 4.97 -1.86 -10.35
CA GLY A 83 4.02 -2.94 -10.60
C GLY A 83 3.93 -3.98 -9.49
N ASN A 84 4.21 -3.61 -8.24
CA ASN A 84 4.24 -4.51 -7.08
C ASN A 84 3.25 -4.08 -5.99
N PHE A 85 3.02 -4.97 -5.02
CA PHE A 85 2.34 -4.62 -3.77
C PHE A 85 3.33 -4.50 -2.63
N GLU A 86 3.11 -3.48 -1.80
CA GLU A 86 3.79 -3.25 -0.55
C GLU A 86 2.80 -3.07 0.59
N VAL A 87 3.29 -3.27 1.81
CA VAL A 87 2.62 -2.90 3.05
C VAL A 87 3.47 -1.89 3.79
N TRP A 88 2.86 -0.79 4.21
CA TRP A 88 3.55 0.30 4.90
C TRP A 88 2.98 0.49 6.30
N LEU A 89 3.86 0.74 7.25
CA LEU A 89 3.48 1.40 8.49
C LEU A 89 3.50 2.91 8.26
N SER A 90 2.34 3.56 8.37
CA SER A 90 2.20 5.01 8.21
C SER A 90 1.70 5.65 9.50
N ALA A 91 1.98 6.94 9.67
CA ALA A 91 1.43 7.74 10.77
C ALA A 91 0.34 8.71 10.29
N ARG A 92 -0.48 9.16 11.24
CA ARG A 92 -1.44 10.26 11.05
C ARG A 92 -0.75 11.58 10.66
N ASN A 93 0.46 11.82 11.16
CA ASN A 93 1.22 13.03 10.89
C ASN A 93 2.74 12.79 10.99
N ARG A 94 3.52 13.76 10.52
CA ARG A 94 4.98 13.67 10.44
C ARG A 94 5.68 13.62 11.81
N ASP A 95 5.10 14.23 12.84
CA ASP A 95 5.70 14.22 14.18
C ASP A 95 5.59 12.83 14.81
N ILE A 96 4.43 12.19 14.67
CA ILE A 96 4.21 10.79 15.07
C ILE A 96 5.15 9.88 14.27
N ALA A 97 5.24 10.06 12.95
CA ALA A 97 6.15 9.27 12.10
C ALA A 97 7.59 9.30 12.61
N LYS A 98 8.13 10.49 12.89
CA LYS A 98 9.50 10.67 13.42
C LYS A 98 9.70 9.98 14.77
N SER A 99 8.72 10.08 15.66
CA SER A 99 8.81 9.45 16.99
C SER A 99 8.94 7.93 16.90
N TYR A 100 8.19 7.29 15.99
CA TYR A 100 8.24 5.85 15.78
C TYR A 100 9.40 5.39 14.89
N ALA A 101 9.83 6.18 13.91
CA ALA A 101 11.02 5.85 13.11
C ALA A 101 12.25 5.64 14.00
N SER A 102 12.43 6.50 15.01
CA SER A 102 13.53 6.40 15.97
C SER A 102 13.45 5.12 16.83
N LEU A 103 12.23 4.71 17.20
CA LEU A 103 11.97 3.51 18.01
C LEU A 103 12.17 2.22 17.21
N LEU A 104 11.72 2.20 15.96
CA LEU A 104 11.68 0.98 15.15
C LEU A 104 13.02 0.72 14.43
N ASN A 105 13.86 1.74 14.25
CA ASN A 105 15.23 1.59 13.71
C ASN A 105 16.14 0.67 14.54
N SER A 106 15.84 0.44 15.83
CA SER A 106 16.60 -0.46 16.70
C SER A 106 16.06 -1.89 16.74
N ASN A 107 14.93 -2.17 16.09
CA ASN A 107 14.24 -3.45 16.20
C ASN A 107 14.54 -4.36 15.01
N ILE A 108 14.88 -5.62 15.31
CA ILE A 108 15.04 -6.66 14.30
C ILE A 108 13.68 -7.33 14.12
N PHE A 109 13.06 -7.14 12.96
CA PHE A 109 11.84 -7.86 12.56
C PHE A 109 12.24 -9.22 11.98
N ALA A 110 12.45 -10.20 12.87
CA ALA A 110 13.11 -11.48 12.52
C ALA A 110 12.51 -12.22 11.31
N ASP A 111 11.20 -12.05 11.06
CA ASP A 111 10.47 -12.78 10.02
C ASP A 111 9.94 -11.89 8.88
N VAL A 112 10.25 -10.58 8.88
CA VAL A 112 9.74 -9.62 7.89
C VAL A 112 10.87 -8.73 7.40
N ASN A 113 11.18 -8.83 6.11
CA ASN A 113 12.17 -7.96 5.48
C ASN A 113 11.55 -6.58 5.28
N VAL A 114 11.86 -5.70 6.23
CA VAL A 114 11.42 -4.32 6.20
C VAL A 114 12.54 -3.38 5.75
N PHE A 115 12.15 -2.25 5.16
CA PHE A 115 13.08 -1.20 4.74
C PHE A 115 12.41 0.17 4.91
N HIS A 116 13.16 1.24 4.68
CA HIS A 116 12.59 2.57 4.55
C HIS A 116 13.16 3.29 3.32
N ASP A 117 12.31 3.77 2.42
CA ASP A 117 12.71 4.66 1.33
C ASP A 117 12.72 6.12 1.82
N LEU A 118 13.90 6.75 1.78
CA LEU A 118 14.08 8.14 2.18
C LEU A 118 13.26 9.13 1.35
N ASN A 119 12.80 8.73 0.16
CA ASN A 119 11.93 9.53 -0.70
C ASN A 119 10.44 9.31 -0.44
N ASN A 120 10.08 8.38 0.46
CA ASN A 120 8.71 8.06 0.81
C ASN A 120 8.31 8.72 2.15
N PRO A 121 7.74 9.94 2.14
CA PRO A 121 7.34 10.62 3.38
C PRO A 121 6.07 10.02 4.03
N ASP A 122 5.39 9.10 3.34
CA ASP A 122 4.11 8.52 3.78
C ASP A 122 4.30 7.23 4.57
N ALA A 123 5.49 6.64 4.54
CA ALA A 123 5.85 5.45 5.29
C ALA A 123 6.89 5.75 6.37
N ILE A 124 6.76 5.04 7.49
CA ILE A 124 7.80 4.93 8.52
C ILE A 124 8.69 3.74 8.17
N ILE A 125 8.06 2.64 7.74
CA ILE A 125 8.67 1.38 7.34
C ILE A 125 7.80 0.75 6.26
N GLU A 126 8.45 0.13 5.29
CA GLU A 126 7.87 -0.54 4.14
C GLU A 126 8.26 -2.02 4.10
N CYS A 127 7.43 -2.83 3.45
CA CYS A 127 7.74 -4.23 3.15
C CYS A 127 7.09 -4.61 1.82
N VAL A 128 7.84 -5.26 0.92
CA VAL A 128 7.28 -5.79 -0.33
C VAL A 128 6.48 -7.06 -0.02
N LEU A 129 5.21 -7.06 -0.42
CA LEU A 129 4.31 -8.20 -0.27
C LEU A 129 4.40 -9.14 -1.47
N THR A 130 4.23 -8.59 -2.69
CA THR A 130 4.26 -9.36 -3.94
C THR A 130 4.98 -8.56 -5.01
N PRO A 131 6.24 -8.91 -5.36
CA PRO A 131 7.03 -8.17 -6.35
C PRO A 131 6.49 -8.32 -7.77
N THR A 132 5.80 -9.41 -8.08
CA THR A 132 5.22 -9.70 -9.40
C THR A 132 3.81 -10.29 -9.23
N PRO A 133 2.80 -9.44 -8.98
CA PRO A 133 1.43 -9.90 -8.76
C PRO A 133 0.83 -10.54 -10.01
N ASN A 134 0.15 -11.68 -9.83
CA ASN A 134 -0.61 -12.33 -10.89
C ASN A 134 -2.09 -11.95 -10.79
N PHE A 135 -2.55 -10.99 -11.60
CA PHE A 135 -3.94 -10.53 -11.59
C PHE A 135 -4.92 -11.52 -12.25
N GLU A 136 -4.44 -12.56 -12.93
CA GLU A 136 -5.29 -13.64 -13.48
C GLU A 136 -5.71 -14.63 -12.38
N ASP A 137 -4.86 -14.83 -11.36
CA ASP A 137 -5.17 -15.64 -10.18
C ASP A 137 -5.40 -14.74 -8.95
N GLN A 138 -6.54 -14.06 -8.95
CA GLN A 138 -6.87 -13.08 -7.91
C GLN A 138 -7.03 -13.71 -6.54
N SER A 139 -7.47 -14.97 -6.45
CA SER A 139 -7.64 -15.66 -5.16
C SER A 139 -6.28 -15.85 -4.48
N SER A 140 -5.33 -16.45 -5.19
CA SER A 140 -3.99 -16.66 -4.66
C SER A 140 -3.27 -15.35 -4.36
N LEU A 141 -3.49 -14.31 -5.17
CA LEU A 141 -2.91 -13.00 -4.93
C LEU A 141 -3.47 -12.34 -3.67
N ILE A 142 -4.79 -12.42 -3.44
CA ILE A 142 -5.43 -11.92 -2.22
C ILE A 142 -4.87 -12.67 -1.00
N ASP A 143 -4.81 -14.00 -1.04
CA ASP A 143 -4.33 -14.81 0.07
C ASP A 143 -2.86 -14.51 0.41
N ALA A 144 -2.01 -14.30 -0.60
CA ALA A 144 -0.61 -13.94 -0.41
C ALA A 144 -0.45 -12.57 0.25
N ILE A 145 -1.22 -11.57 -0.21
CA ILE A 145 -1.22 -10.22 0.37
C ILE A 145 -1.71 -10.26 1.81
N ASP A 146 -2.82 -10.96 2.06
CA ASP A 146 -3.44 -11.07 3.38
C ASP A 146 -2.48 -11.71 4.41
N GLN A 147 -1.86 -12.84 4.06
CA GLN A 147 -0.84 -13.47 4.92
C GLN A 147 0.37 -12.57 5.18
N GLY A 148 0.83 -11.84 4.16
CA GLY A 148 1.96 -10.91 4.30
C GLY A 148 1.61 -9.73 5.22
N VAL A 149 0.39 -9.19 5.10
CA VAL A 149 -0.12 -8.11 5.96
C VAL A 149 -0.29 -8.59 7.40
N GLU A 150 -0.83 -9.78 7.64
CA GLU A 150 -0.95 -10.34 8.99
C GLU A 150 0.43 -10.50 9.66
N LYS A 151 1.41 -11.02 8.93
CA LYS A 151 2.81 -11.13 9.41
C LYS A 151 3.39 -9.75 9.74
N PHE A 152 3.19 -8.77 8.86
CA PHE A 152 3.65 -7.41 9.06
C PHE A 152 3.00 -6.77 10.31
N ILE A 153 1.67 -6.85 10.45
CA ILE A 153 0.94 -6.33 11.62
C ILE A 153 1.46 -6.94 12.92
N LYS A 154 1.66 -8.27 12.93
CA LYS A 154 2.19 -8.97 14.11
C LYS A 154 3.59 -8.47 14.47
N ALA A 155 4.49 -8.40 13.49
CA ALA A 155 5.87 -7.95 13.69
C ALA A 155 5.94 -6.50 14.21
N ILE A 156 5.10 -5.60 13.68
CA ILE A 156 4.99 -4.23 14.18
C ILE A 156 4.42 -4.21 15.61
N SER A 157 3.34 -4.95 15.86
CA SER A 157 2.68 -4.94 17.18
C SER A 157 3.57 -5.50 18.29
N ASP A 158 4.38 -6.52 17.99
CA ASP A 158 5.36 -7.11 18.91
C ASP A 158 6.53 -6.13 19.22
N SER A 159 6.68 -5.07 18.41
CA SER A 159 7.78 -4.09 18.47
C SER A 159 7.37 -2.71 19.02
N LEU A 160 6.09 -2.52 19.34
CA LEU A 160 5.47 -1.24 19.76
C LEU A 160 5.13 -1.16 21.24
#